data_AF-A0A949FRB0-F1
#
_entry.id   AF-A0A949FRB0-F1
#
_cell.length_a   1.000
_cell.length_b   1.000
_cell.length_c   1.000
_cell.angle_alpha   90.00
_cell.angle_beta   90.00
_cell.angle_gamma   90.00
#
_symmetry.space_group_name_H-M   'P 1'
#
loop_
_entity.id
_entity.type
_entity.pdbx_description
1 polymer ?
#
loop_
_entity_poly.entity_id
_entity_poly.type
_entity_poly.pdbx_seq_one_letter_code
_entity_poly.pdbx_strand_id
1 'polypeptide(L)'
;MTNELETQRVKAMVVDFLVERFELPRERLLGETPLRELGLDSIMMLDVMLDVEDRLGVKLRDLAMPANPKIDDIAALVERNLASAK
;
A
#
# COMPACT_ATOMS: atom_id res chain seq x y z
N MET A 1 -3.15 -20.50 -6.55
CA MET A 1 -2.56 -20.51 -5.20
C MET A 1 -1.72 -19.27 -5.08
N THR A 2 -2.36 -18.12 -4.87
CA THR A 2 -1.65 -16.86 -4.64
C THR A 2 -0.92 -17.01 -3.32
N ASN A 3 0.39 -16.87 -3.36
CA ASN A 3 1.29 -17.26 -2.29
C ASN A 3 1.03 -16.37 -1.07
N GLU A 4 0.62 -16.93 0.06
CA GLU A 4 0.46 -16.18 1.32
C GLU A 4 1.76 -15.45 1.72
N LEU A 5 2.90 -16.01 1.31
CA LEU A 5 4.23 -15.40 1.40
C LEU A 5 4.39 -14.11 0.55
N GLU A 6 3.76 -14.04 -0.62
CA GLU A 6 3.82 -12.83 -1.46
C GLU A 6 2.97 -11.71 -0.88
N THR A 7 1.76 -12.01 -0.41
CA THR A 7 0.91 -11.01 0.29
C THR A 7 1.63 -10.44 1.50
N GLN A 8 2.25 -11.29 2.34
CA GLN A 8 3.02 -10.83 3.50
C GLN A 8 4.23 -10.00 3.11
N ARG A 9 4.90 -10.32 2.00
CA ARG A 9 6.01 -9.54 1.47
C ARG A 9 5.57 -8.17 0.97
N VAL A 10 4.48 -8.11 0.19
CA VAL A 10 3.90 -6.85 -0.30
C VAL A 10 3.49 -5.97 0.87
N LYS A 11 2.81 -6.54 1.87
CA LYS A 11 2.42 -5.83 3.09
C LYS A 11 3.63 -5.28 3.84
N ALA A 12 4.68 -6.08 4.03
CA ALA A 12 5.92 -5.60 4.64
C ALA A 12 6.55 -4.43 3.86
N MET A 13 6.58 -4.52 2.53
CA MET A 13 7.09 -3.44 1.67
C MET A 13 6.25 -2.16 1.79
N VAL A 14 4.92 -2.28 1.82
CA VAL A 14 4.02 -1.13 2.03
C VAL A 14 4.25 -0.49 3.39
N VAL A 15 4.39 -1.30 4.45
CA VAL A 15 4.68 -0.82 5.79
C VAL A 15 6.02 -0.09 5.83
N ASP A 16 7.08 -0.69 5.30
CA ASP A 16 8.41 -0.05 5.25
C ASP A 16 8.37 1.28 4.48
N PHE A 17 7.66 1.30 3.35
CA PHE A 17 7.44 2.53 2.60
C PHE A 17 6.75 3.61 3.43
N LEU A 18 5.69 3.27 4.16
CA LEU A 18 4.96 4.24 4.97
C LEU A 18 5.80 4.75 6.16
N VAL A 19 6.63 3.89 6.76
CA VAL A 19 7.58 4.28 7.80
C VAL A 19 8.63 5.25 7.24
N GLU A 20 9.24 4.92 6.09
CA GLU A 20 10.29 5.73 5.48
C GLU A 20 9.77 7.08 4.97
N ARG A 21 8.60 7.08 4.32
CA ARG A 21 8.09 8.27 3.61
C ARG A 21 7.35 9.24 4.52
N PHE A 22 6.64 8.73 5.51
CA PHE A 22 5.76 9.51 6.39
C PHE A 22 6.23 9.52 7.85
N GLU A 23 7.39 8.91 8.14
CA GLU A 23 7.95 8.80 9.49
C GLU A 23 6.96 8.20 10.50
N LEU A 24 6.08 7.31 10.01
CA LEU A 24 5.05 6.70 10.83
C LEU A 24 5.64 5.57 11.68
N PRO A 25 5.29 5.46 12.96
CA PRO A 25 5.75 4.36 13.79
C PRO A 25 5.11 3.05 13.31
N ARG A 26 5.94 2.04 13.04
CA ARG A 26 5.52 0.72 12.55
C ARG A 26 4.45 0.07 13.42
N GLU A 27 4.46 0.36 14.73
CA GLU A 27 3.48 -0.11 15.72
C GLU A 27 2.05 0.40 15.44
N ARG A 28 1.89 1.54 14.77
CA ARG A 28 0.58 2.10 14.37
C ARG A 28 0.08 1.56 13.04
N LEU A 29 0.98 0.98 12.23
CA LEU A 29 0.68 0.43 10.91
C LEU A 29 0.12 -1.00 11.01
N LEU A 30 -0.98 -1.13 11.76
CA LEU A 30 -1.75 -2.37 11.81
C LEU A 30 -2.60 -2.48 10.53
N GLY A 31 -2.80 -3.71 10.05
CA GLY A 31 -3.54 -3.96 8.80
C GLY A 31 -4.94 -3.34 8.76
N GLU A 32 -5.57 -3.26 9.92
CA GLU A 32 -6.93 -2.72 10.08
C GLU A 32 -7.00 -1.21 10.27
N THR A 33 -5.86 -0.54 10.50
CA THR A 33 -5.81 0.90 10.79
C THR A 33 -6.20 1.71 9.55
N PRO A 34 -7.20 2.60 9.65
CA PRO A 34 -7.54 3.52 8.57
C PRO A 34 -6.39 4.49 8.27
N LEU A 35 -6.11 4.72 6.99
CA LEU A 35 -5.03 5.62 6.56
C LEU A 35 -5.25 7.06 7.05
N ARG A 36 -6.50 7.49 7.15
CA ARG A 36 -6.87 8.81 7.70
C ARG A 36 -6.47 8.98 9.16
N GLU A 37 -6.49 7.91 9.97
CA GLU A 37 -6.05 7.95 11.38
C GLU A 37 -4.52 8.09 11.50
N LEU A 38 -3.80 7.69 10.45
CA LEU A 38 -2.37 7.89 10.32
C LEU A 38 -2.00 9.29 9.80
N GLY A 39 -3.00 10.13 9.53
CA GLY A 39 -2.80 11.46 8.95
C GLY A 39 -2.55 11.46 7.45
N LEU A 40 -2.76 10.33 6.76
CA LEU A 40 -2.65 10.24 5.32
C LEU A 40 -3.94 10.78 4.68
N ASP A 41 -3.81 11.83 3.89
CA ASP A 41 -4.89 12.42 3.12
C ASP A 41 -4.92 11.89 1.68
N SER A 42 -5.95 12.28 0.92
CA SER A 42 -6.12 11.85 -0.47
C SER A 42 -5.02 12.31 -1.44
N ILE A 43 -4.27 13.37 -1.10
CA ILE A 43 -3.17 13.88 -1.94
C ILE A 43 -1.92 13.05 -1.65
N MET A 44 -1.59 12.84 -0.37
CA MET A 44 -0.51 11.95 0.06
C MET A 44 -0.69 10.54 -0.50
N MET A 45 -1.93 10.06 -0.64
CA MET A 45 -2.23 8.79 -1.28
C MET A 45 -1.79 8.72 -2.75
N LEU A 46 -1.90 9.82 -3.49
CA LEU A 46 -1.40 9.87 -4.87
C LEU A 46 0.13 9.80 -4.90
N ASP A 47 0.79 10.50 -3.97
CA ASP A 47 2.26 10.44 -3.84
C ASP A 47 2.72 9.01 -3.49
N VAL A 48 2.01 8.33 -2.58
CA VAL A 48 2.24 6.92 -2.27
C VAL A 48 2.14 6.04 -3.52
N MET A 49 1.08 6.23 -4.31
CA MET A 49 0.86 5.42 -5.51
C MET A 49 1.99 5.63 -6.53
N LEU A 50 2.41 6.89 -6.76
CA LEU A 50 3.51 7.21 -7.68
C LEU A 50 4.84 6.63 -7.19
N ASP A 51 5.17 6.78 -5.91
CA ASP A 51 6.39 6.20 -5.34
C ASP A 51 6.39 4.67 -5.42
N VAL A 52 5.23 4.03 -5.22
CA VAL A 52 5.07 2.58 -5.37
C VAL A 52 5.24 2.14 -6.82
N GLU A 53 4.68 2.87 -7.79
CA GLU A 53 4.92 2.61 -9.22
C GLU A 53 6.41 2.64 -9.56
N ASP A 54 7.11 3.68 -9.11
CA ASP A 54 8.53 3.88 -9.38
C ASP A 54 9.41 2.82 -8.69
N ARG A 55 9.12 2.47 -7.43
CA ARG A 55 9.87 1.44 -6.68
C ARG A 55 9.67 0.04 -7.25
N LEU A 56 8.45 -0.30 -7.66
CA LEU A 56 8.13 -1.62 -8.20
C LEU A 56 8.40 -1.72 -9.71
N GLY A 57 8.57 -0.59 -10.40
CA GLY A 57 8.71 -0.54 -11.85
C GLY A 57 7.46 -0.98 -12.59
N VAL A 58 6.27 -0.86 -11.97
CA VAL A 58 4.98 -1.23 -12.57
C VAL A 58 4.03 -0.04 -12.61
N LYS A 59 3.11 -0.04 -13.59
CA LYS A 59 2.02 0.94 -13.64
C LYS A 59 0.82 0.40 -12.88
N LEU A 60 0.39 1.11 -11.84
CA LEU A 60 -0.82 0.81 -11.07
C LEU A 60 -2.03 1.28 -11.89
N ARG A 61 -2.67 0.35 -12.59
CA ARG A 61 -3.85 0.61 -13.42
C ARG A 61 -5.15 0.55 -12.63
N ASP A 62 -5.18 -0.31 -11.62
CA ASP A 62 -6.33 -0.46 -10.74
C ASP A 62 -6.06 0.28 -9.44
N LEU A 63 -6.62 1.49 -9.35
CA LEU A 63 -6.53 2.35 -8.17
C LEU A 63 -7.79 2.29 -7.30
N ALA A 64 -8.63 1.28 -7.48
CA ALA A 64 -9.87 1.15 -6.74
C ALA A 64 -9.57 0.92 -5.25
N MET A 65 -10.08 1.84 -4.43
CA MET A 65 -9.95 1.86 -2.98
C MET A 65 -11.33 2.07 -2.33
N PRO A 66 -11.60 1.46 -1.17
CA PRO A 66 -12.81 1.72 -0.42
C PRO A 66 -12.80 3.15 0.15
N ALA A 67 -13.97 3.64 0.59
CA ALA A 67 -14.13 5.00 1.11
C ALA A 67 -13.27 5.30 2.36
N ASN A 68 -12.97 4.28 3.15
CA ASN A 68 -12.07 4.36 4.30
C ASN A 68 -10.94 3.34 4.14
N PRO A 69 -9.92 3.67 3.31
CA PRO A 69 -8.85 2.74 3.00
C PRO A 69 -7.99 2.47 4.24
N LYS A 70 -7.53 1.23 4.34
CA LYS A 70 -6.64 0.72 5.38
C LYS A 70 -5.32 0.28 4.78
N ILE A 71 -4.36 -0.05 5.64
CA ILE A 71 -3.06 -0.60 5.23
C ILE A 71 -3.22 -1.86 4.38
N ASP A 72 -4.13 -2.76 4.78
CA ASP A 72 -4.39 -4.00 4.02
C ASP A 72 -4.97 -3.72 2.63
N ASP A 73 -5.73 -2.64 2.46
CA ASP A 73 -6.27 -2.25 1.15
C ASP A 73 -5.16 -1.78 0.20
N ILE A 74 -4.12 -1.11 0.72
CA ILE A 74 -2.93 -0.74 -0.09
C ILE A 74 -2.20 -2.01 -0.54
N ALA A 75 -1.94 -2.94 0.39
CA ALA A 75 -1.26 -4.19 0.04
C ALA A 75 -2.05 -4.98 -1.01
N ALA A 76 -3.37 -5.07 -0.87
CA ALA A 76 -4.26 -5.72 -1.82
C ALA A 76 -4.29 -5.02 -3.19
N LEU A 77 -4.26 -3.68 -3.22
CA LEU A 77 -4.15 -2.90 -4.46
C LEU A 77 -2.85 -3.23 -5.19
N VAL A 78 -1.72 -3.21 -4.48
CA VAL A 78 -0.41 -3.50 -5.06
C VAL A 78 -0.35 -4.92 -5.59
N GLU A 79 -0.83 -5.90 -4.82
CA GLU A 79 -0.89 -7.30 -5.23
C GLU A 79 -1.73 -7.48 -6.51
N ARG A 80 -2.91 -6.86 -6.56
CA ARG A 80 -3.80 -6.92 -7.73
C ARG A 80 -3.15 -6.34 -8.99
N ASN A 81 -2.41 -5.24 -8.84
CA ASN A 81 -1.70 -4.63 -9.97
C ASN A 81 -0.49 -5.46 -10.41
N LEU A 82 0.28 -6.03 -9.48
CA LEU A 82 1.39 -6.93 -9.79
C LEU A 82 0.91 -8.20 -10.50
N ALA A 83 -0.20 -8.78 -10.06
CA ALA A 83 -0.82 -9.93 -10.71
C ALA A 83 -1.29 -9.61 -12.15
N SER A 84 -1.74 -8.37 -12.39
CA SER A 84 -2.21 -7.91 -13.70
C SER A 84 -1.08 -7.40 -14.61
N ALA A 85 0.13 -7.21 -14.08
CA ALA A 85 1.30 -6.75 -14.82
C ALA A 85 2.14 -7.90 -15.42
N LYS A 86 1.83 -9.16 -15.07
CA LYS A 86 2.35 -10.37 -15.73
C LYS A 86 1.57 -10.69 -16.99
#